data_AF-A0A3A8LCY3-F1
#
_entry.id   AF-A0A3A8LCY3-F1
#
_cell.length_a   1.000
_cell.length_b   1.000
_cell.length_c   1.000
_cell.angle_alpha   90.00
_cell.angle_beta   90.00
_cell.angle_gamma   90.00
#
_symmetry.space_group_name_H-M   'P 1'
#
loop_
_entity.id
_entity.type
_entity.pdbx_description
1 polymer ?
#
loop_
_entity_poly.entity_id
_entity_poly.type
_entity_poly.pdbx_seq_one_letter_code
_entity_poly.pdbx_strand_id
1 'polypeptide(L)'
;MSQDDEHIDALKNKKDAHRGGELNGCIWRVCGLKGHKYPENGRSYIQANHRKIYELDFTQGADHIRVTNVMRIYGSYSAHRNPTTRGNLWWFGQGCNFQNGYWPWSNQLHHILPIQALQEGLEKNPSAIEMLLRAGYNINRGVNIIILPTNQRDGYAMRLPCHCGAHTSYNRHVSQIVNKVARRLLKAADPEGEHPTHAEMRGIKDELETWSAREFLVIVAWGRNYPGMKINEKKETQFAVPPRC
;
A
#
# COMPACT_ATOMS: atom_id res chain seq x y z
N MET A 1 -2.57 -14.60 25.28
CA MET A 1 -2.91 -14.96 23.89
C MET A 1 -4.26 -15.60 23.92
N SER A 2 -5.16 -15.18 23.03
CA SER A 2 -6.43 -15.87 22.82
C SER A 2 -6.19 -17.17 22.02
N GLN A 3 -7.13 -18.12 22.05
CA GLN A 3 -7.06 -19.33 21.22
C GLN A 3 -7.02 -19.00 19.71
N ASP A 4 -7.59 -17.87 19.31
CA ASP A 4 -7.58 -17.38 17.93
C ASP A 4 -6.17 -16.94 17.49
N ASP A 5 -5.40 -16.31 18.40
CA ASP A 5 -4.01 -15.91 18.14
C ASP A 5 -3.10 -17.12 17.90
N GLU A 6 -3.29 -18.21 18.67
CA GLU A 6 -2.53 -19.46 18.52
C GLU A 6 -2.80 -20.13 17.16
N HIS A 7 -4.04 -20.13 16.72
CA HIS A 7 -4.40 -20.72 15.43
C HIS A 7 -3.80 -19.94 14.26
N ILE A 8 -3.85 -18.61 14.30
CA ILE A 8 -3.26 -17.75 13.27
C ILE A 8 -1.75 -17.94 13.21
N ASP A 9 -1.07 -18.02 14.36
CA ASP A 9 0.36 -18.25 14.38
C ASP A 9 0.74 -19.66 13.88
N ALA A 10 -0.09 -20.68 14.09
CA ALA A 10 0.11 -22.00 13.52
C ALA A 10 0.13 -21.97 11.98
N LEU A 11 -0.62 -21.06 11.33
CA LEU A 11 -0.61 -20.91 9.87
C LEU A 11 0.75 -20.46 9.32
N LYS A 12 1.61 -19.80 10.11
CA LYS A 12 2.97 -19.42 9.68
C LYS A 12 3.81 -20.62 9.28
N ASN A 13 3.54 -21.78 9.88
CA ASN A 13 4.31 -23.00 9.71
C ASN A 13 3.68 -23.99 8.72
N LYS A 14 2.45 -23.73 8.24
CA LYS A 14 1.77 -24.55 7.23
C LYS A 14 2.36 -24.32 5.84
N LYS A 15 3.19 -25.25 5.35
CA LYS A 15 3.93 -25.14 4.06
C LYS A 15 3.02 -24.99 2.84
N ASP A 16 1.80 -25.51 2.89
CA ASP A 16 0.79 -25.44 1.83
C ASP A 16 0.05 -24.09 1.81
N ALA A 17 0.05 -23.35 2.91
CA ALA A 17 -0.58 -22.04 3.03
C ALA A 17 0.43 -20.86 2.99
N HIS A 18 1.62 -21.04 3.56
CA HIS A 18 2.64 -19.99 3.71
C HIS A 18 4.00 -20.48 3.22
N ARG A 19 4.39 -20.01 2.02
CA ARG A 19 5.67 -20.33 1.37
C ARG A 19 6.22 -19.09 0.68
N GLY A 20 7.54 -19.03 0.49
CA GLY A 20 8.19 -17.86 -0.12
C GLY A 20 7.73 -17.62 -1.56
N GLY A 21 7.67 -16.34 -1.95
CA GLY A 21 7.24 -15.86 -3.26
C GLY A 21 6.11 -14.84 -3.14
N GLU A 22 6.16 -13.79 -3.96
CA GLU A 22 5.17 -12.70 -3.88
C GLU A 22 3.75 -13.16 -4.28
N LEU A 23 3.64 -14.21 -5.10
CA LEU A 23 2.36 -14.82 -5.50
C LEU A 23 1.84 -15.87 -4.52
N ASN A 24 2.53 -16.07 -3.40
CA ASN A 24 2.15 -17.03 -2.36
C ASN A 24 1.57 -16.31 -1.15
N GLY A 25 0.70 -17.02 -0.41
CA GLY A 25 -0.05 -16.45 0.68
C GLY A 25 0.82 -15.85 1.77
N CYS A 26 0.52 -14.62 2.20
CA CYS A 26 1.11 -14.02 3.39
C CYS A 26 0.18 -12.94 3.96
N ILE A 27 -0.09 -12.99 5.27
CA ILE A 27 -0.87 -11.96 5.97
C ILE A 27 -0.06 -11.23 7.06
N TRP A 28 1.23 -11.52 7.19
CA TRP A 28 2.08 -10.91 8.22
C TRP A 28 2.94 -9.79 7.65
N ARG A 29 2.97 -8.65 8.34
CA ARG A 29 3.73 -7.46 7.91
C ARG A 29 5.23 -7.73 7.89
N VAL A 30 5.70 -8.47 8.90
CA VAL A 30 7.09 -8.87 9.04
C VAL A 30 7.14 -10.37 8.83
N CYS A 31 7.72 -10.79 7.70
CA CYS A 31 7.92 -12.18 7.37
C CYS A 31 9.32 -12.36 6.75
N GLY A 32 10.04 -13.38 7.23
CA GLY A 32 11.42 -13.67 6.79
C GLY A 32 11.51 -14.36 5.43
N LEU A 33 10.39 -14.82 4.86
CA LEU A 33 10.39 -15.52 3.59
C LEU A 33 10.65 -14.56 2.41
N LYS A 34 11.47 -15.02 1.45
CA LYS A 34 11.70 -14.29 0.19
C LYS A 34 10.37 -13.98 -0.48
N GLY A 35 10.20 -12.75 -0.98
CA GLY A 35 8.96 -12.30 -1.62
C GLY A 35 7.86 -11.86 -0.65
N HIS A 36 8.09 -11.87 0.67
CA HIS A 36 7.14 -11.32 1.66
C HIS A 36 7.62 -9.97 2.26
N LYS A 37 8.70 -9.40 1.73
CA LYS A 37 9.21 -8.09 2.17
C LYS A 37 8.51 -6.98 1.41
N TYR A 38 7.50 -6.38 2.04
CA TYR A 38 6.71 -5.32 1.43
C TYR A 38 7.53 -4.12 0.86
N PRO A 39 8.67 -3.69 1.45
CA PRO A 39 9.42 -2.58 0.89
C PRO A 39 10.10 -2.92 -0.45
N GLU A 40 10.51 -4.18 -0.62
CA GLU A 40 11.16 -4.67 -1.85
C GLU A 40 10.11 -4.88 -2.95
N ASN A 41 9.01 -5.54 -2.61
CA ASN A 41 7.87 -5.79 -3.52
C ASN A 41 7.24 -4.48 -3.98
N GLY A 42 6.95 -3.57 -3.04
CA GLY A 42 6.33 -2.27 -3.34
C GLY A 42 7.18 -1.41 -4.26
N ARG A 43 8.49 -1.27 -3.97
CA ARG A 43 9.40 -0.56 -4.88
C ARG A 43 9.41 -1.15 -6.28
N SER A 44 9.58 -2.47 -6.39
CA SER A 44 9.66 -3.15 -7.69
C SER A 44 8.39 -2.96 -8.50
N TYR A 45 7.22 -3.12 -7.85
CA TYR A 45 5.93 -2.92 -8.48
C TYR A 45 5.71 -1.46 -8.91
N ILE A 46 6.01 -0.49 -8.05
CA ILE A 46 5.84 0.93 -8.36
C ILE A 46 6.79 1.35 -9.48
N GLN A 47 8.05 0.90 -9.47
CA GLN A 47 8.99 1.18 -10.54
C GLN A 47 8.52 0.62 -11.89
N ALA A 48 7.92 -0.58 -11.90
CA ALA A 48 7.42 -1.19 -13.13
C ALA A 48 6.13 -0.53 -13.65
N ASN A 49 5.20 -0.14 -12.76
CA ASN A 49 3.83 0.22 -13.14
C ASN A 49 3.48 1.70 -12.95
N HIS A 50 4.18 2.39 -12.05
CA HIS A 50 3.78 3.71 -11.54
C HIS A 50 4.93 4.73 -11.48
N ARG A 51 6.10 4.43 -12.06
CA ARG A 51 7.31 5.27 -11.96
C ARG A 51 7.07 6.74 -12.31
N LYS A 52 6.24 7.03 -13.32
CA LYS A 52 5.93 8.40 -13.78
C LYS A 52 5.31 9.30 -12.72
N ILE A 53 4.75 8.73 -11.65
CA ILE A 53 4.21 9.50 -10.51
C ILE A 53 5.34 10.05 -9.64
N TYR A 54 6.49 9.37 -9.61
CA TYR A 54 7.63 9.68 -8.74
C TYR A 54 8.84 10.24 -9.51
N GLU A 55 8.94 9.94 -10.81
CA GLU A 55 10.02 10.39 -11.70
C GLU A 55 9.66 11.71 -12.39
N LEU A 56 9.45 12.75 -11.58
CA LEU A 56 9.17 14.10 -12.07
C LEU A 56 10.46 14.81 -12.48
N ASP A 57 10.40 15.64 -13.52
CA ASP A 57 11.53 16.50 -13.94
C ASP A 57 11.40 17.87 -13.28
N PHE A 58 12.23 18.11 -12.28
CA PHE A 58 12.24 19.35 -11.52
C PHE A 58 13.20 20.41 -12.07
N THR A 59 13.83 20.18 -13.22
CA THR A 59 14.76 21.16 -13.82
C THR A 59 14.06 22.22 -14.67
N GLN A 60 12.83 21.96 -15.09
CA GLN A 60 12.05 22.85 -15.97
C GLN A 60 10.54 22.69 -15.79
N GLY A 61 9.78 23.59 -16.42
CA GLY A 61 8.31 23.51 -16.51
C GLY A 61 7.57 23.68 -15.18
N ALA A 62 6.33 23.17 -15.13
CA ALA A 62 5.43 23.35 -14.00
C ALA A 62 5.94 22.66 -12.72
N ASP A 63 6.65 21.54 -12.85
CA ASP A 63 7.23 20.82 -11.72
C ASP A 63 8.39 21.60 -11.10
N HIS A 64 9.26 22.21 -11.92
CA HIS A 64 10.29 23.14 -11.46
C HIS A 64 9.70 24.33 -10.69
N ILE A 65 8.71 25.02 -11.27
CA ILE A 65 8.05 26.16 -10.62
C ILE A 65 7.49 25.74 -9.26
N ARG A 66 6.86 24.55 -9.19
CA ARG A 66 6.31 24.03 -7.95
C ARG A 66 7.38 23.77 -6.90
N VAL A 67 8.44 23.03 -7.21
CA VAL A 67 9.47 22.71 -6.22
C VAL A 67 10.25 23.95 -5.78
N THR A 68 10.44 24.93 -6.67
CA THR A 68 11.04 26.23 -6.33
C THR A 68 10.16 27.00 -5.35
N ASN A 69 8.84 27.01 -5.55
CA ASN A 69 7.91 27.59 -4.59
C ASN A 69 7.93 26.86 -3.24
N VAL A 70 8.01 25.54 -3.24
CA VAL A 70 8.16 24.73 -2.02
C VAL A 70 9.45 25.11 -1.28
N MET A 71 10.58 25.23 -1.97
CA MET A 71 11.85 25.65 -1.35
C MET A 71 11.79 27.07 -0.77
N ARG A 72 11.02 27.97 -1.39
CA ARG A 72 10.81 29.32 -0.85
C ARG A 72 10.03 29.32 0.47
N ILE A 73 9.04 28.43 0.62
CA ILE A 73 8.18 28.36 1.80
C ILE A 73 8.81 27.53 2.93
N TYR A 74 9.39 26.38 2.59
CA TYR A 74 9.87 25.36 3.54
C TYR A 74 11.40 25.30 3.66
N GLY A 75 12.11 26.24 3.01
CA GLY A 75 13.57 26.26 2.93
C GLY A 75 14.14 25.38 1.81
N SER A 76 15.35 25.71 1.37
CA SER A 76 16.04 25.00 0.27
C SER A 76 16.39 23.55 0.62
N TYR A 77 16.55 22.71 -0.39
CA TYR A 77 17.21 21.40 -0.22
C TYR A 77 18.72 21.64 -0.15
N SER A 78 19.46 20.76 0.54
CA SER A 78 20.92 20.74 0.41
C SER A 78 21.28 20.51 -1.06
N ALA A 79 22.44 21.03 -1.51
CA ALA A 79 22.83 20.98 -2.92
C ALA A 79 22.76 19.56 -3.52
N HIS A 80 23.24 18.55 -2.77
CA HIS A 80 23.23 17.14 -3.18
C HIS A 80 21.84 16.47 -3.15
N ARG A 81 20.82 17.13 -2.60
CA ARG A 81 19.42 16.67 -2.57
C ARG A 81 18.49 17.51 -3.45
N ASN A 82 18.96 18.65 -3.96
CA ASN A 82 18.12 19.59 -4.67
C ASN A 82 17.76 19.07 -6.08
N PRO A 83 16.49 18.68 -6.33
CA PRO A 83 16.11 18.06 -7.59
C PRO A 83 16.11 19.04 -8.77
N THR A 84 16.20 20.35 -8.53
CA THR A 84 16.30 21.33 -9.62
C THR A 84 17.68 21.35 -10.26
N THR A 85 18.69 20.71 -9.67
CA THR A 85 20.07 20.67 -10.19
C THR A 85 20.26 19.56 -11.23
N ARG A 86 19.42 18.53 -11.21
CA ARG A 86 19.51 17.37 -12.10
C ARG A 86 18.16 16.65 -12.20
N GLY A 87 17.61 16.55 -13.41
CA GLY A 87 16.24 16.08 -13.63
C GLY A 87 15.97 14.68 -13.10
N ASN A 88 16.96 13.80 -13.14
CA ASN A 88 16.83 12.44 -12.65
C ASN A 88 17.20 12.24 -11.17
N LEU A 89 17.53 13.29 -10.41
CA LEU A 89 18.09 13.15 -9.06
C LEU A 89 17.21 12.30 -8.13
N TRP A 90 15.89 12.40 -8.28
CA TRP A 90 14.91 11.68 -7.46
C TRP A 90 14.31 10.43 -8.13
N TRP A 91 14.81 10.03 -9.31
CA TRP A 91 14.25 8.92 -10.06
C TRP A 91 14.65 7.56 -9.48
N PHE A 92 13.91 6.51 -9.83
CA PHE A 92 14.28 5.15 -9.43
C PHE A 92 15.63 4.76 -10.05
N GLY A 93 16.36 3.87 -9.36
CA GLY A 93 17.68 3.41 -9.81
C GLY A 93 18.83 4.42 -9.63
N GLN A 94 18.55 5.65 -9.20
CA GLN A 94 19.58 6.63 -8.86
C GLN A 94 19.98 6.50 -7.39
N GLY A 95 21.25 6.16 -7.14
CA GLY A 95 21.78 5.96 -5.80
C GLY A 95 20.91 5.03 -4.95
N CYS A 96 20.53 5.49 -3.75
CA CYS A 96 19.67 4.75 -2.83
C CYS A 96 18.20 5.25 -2.82
N ASN A 97 17.74 5.90 -3.88
CA ASN A 97 16.36 6.41 -3.96
C ASN A 97 15.33 5.32 -3.70
N PHE A 98 14.42 5.62 -2.77
CA PHE A 98 13.34 4.79 -2.26
C PHE A 98 13.77 3.50 -1.55
N GLN A 99 15.07 3.20 -1.49
CA GLN A 99 15.59 2.00 -0.82
C GLN A 99 15.58 2.13 0.72
N ASN A 100 15.35 3.33 1.21
CA ASN A 100 15.24 3.68 2.62
C ASN A 100 14.22 4.82 2.78
N GLY A 101 13.87 5.12 4.02
CA GLY A 101 12.85 6.12 4.33
C GLY A 101 13.30 7.59 4.23
N TYR A 102 14.49 7.88 3.70
CA TYR A 102 15.06 9.23 3.70
C TYR A 102 15.64 9.70 2.34
N TRP A 103 15.76 8.80 1.36
CA TRP A 103 16.14 9.13 -0.02
C TRP A 103 15.04 8.74 -1.01
N PRO A 104 14.75 9.55 -2.03
CA PRO A 104 15.36 10.86 -2.32
C PRO A 104 14.94 11.97 -1.36
N TRP A 105 13.81 11.76 -0.71
CA TRP A 105 13.16 12.64 0.26
C TRP A 105 12.60 11.77 1.39
N SER A 106 12.08 12.38 2.45
CA SER A 106 11.59 11.61 3.61
C SER A 106 10.30 10.88 3.25
N ASN A 107 10.35 9.55 3.20
CA ASN A 107 9.32 8.71 2.60
C ASN A 107 9.08 7.43 3.39
N GLN A 108 7.91 6.84 3.21
CA GLN A 108 7.60 5.50 3.73
C GLN A 108 6.83 4.71 2.69
N LEU A 109 7.19 3.43 2.55
CA LEU A 109 6.34 2.44 1.90
C LEU A 109 5.23 2.05 2.88
N HIS A 110 4.00 2.07 2.41
CA HIS A 110 2.82 1.89 3.23
C HIS A 110 1.83 0.93 2.56
N HIS A 111 1.19 0.10 3.37
CA HIS A 111 0.14 -0.81 2.91
C HIS A 111 -1.15 -0.03 2.61
N ILE A 112 -1.71 -0.22 1.42
CA ILE A 112 -2.98 0.40 1.02
C ILE A 112 -4.11 -0.29 1.78
N LEU A 113 -4.24 -1.61 1.69
CA LEU A 113 -5.02 -2.42 2.62
C LEU A 113 -4.18 -2.64 3.88
N PRO A 114 -4.45 -1.96 5.02
CA PRO A 114 -3.64 -2.10 6.20
C PRO A 114 -3.80 -3.48 6.80
N ILE A 115 -2.68 -4.05 7.26
CA ILE A 115 -2.67 -5.37 7.90
C ILE A 115 -3.64 -5.48 9.06
N GLN A 116 -3.68 -4.45 9.90
CA GLN A 116 -4.54 -4.45 11.08
C GLN A 116 -6.02 -4.54 10.68
N ALA A 117 -6.43 -3.81 9.64
CA ALA A 117 -7.82 -3.88 9.17
C ALA A 117 -8.17 -5.27 8.60
N LEU A 118 -7.23 -5.92 7.92
CA LEU A 118 -7.43 -7.28 7.41
C LEU A 118 -7.48 -8.31 8.55
N GLN A 119 -6.56 -8.21 9.50
CA GLN A 119 -6.48 -9.11 10.66
C GLN A 119 -7.72 -8.93 11.54
N GLU A 120 -8.05 -7.73 12.00
CA GLU A 120 -9.23 -7.46 12.84
C GLU A 120 -10.54 -7.94 12.19
N GLY A 121 -10.66 -7.79 10.86
CA GLY A 121 -11.84 -8.26 10.12
C GLY A 121 -11.94 -9.77 9.98
N LEU A 122 -10.84 -10.51 10.18
CA LEU A 122 -10.76 -11.96 9.98
C LEU A 122 -10.29 -12.74 11.22
N GLU A 123 -9.89 -12.06 12.29
CA GLU A 123 -9.27 -12.63 13.50
C GLU A 123 -10.14 -13.72 14.12
N LYS A 124 -11.46 -13.49 14.16
CA LYS A 124 -12.44 -14.45 14.68
C LYS A 124 -12.67 -15.66 13.78
N ASN A 125 -11.97 -15.75 12.64
CA ASN A 125 -12.21 -16.76 11.63
C ASN A 125 -10.89 -17.26 10.99
N PRO A 126 -10.09 -18.04 11.73
CA PRO A 126 -8.81 -18.56 11.24
C PRO A 126 -8.90 -19.34 9.93
N SER A 127 -10.01 -20.06 9.69
CA SER A 127 -10.27 -20.75 8.41
C SER A 127 -10.31 -19.78 7.23
N ALA A 128 -10.89 -18.59 7.39
CA ALA A 128 -10.93 -17.57 6.34
C ALA A 128 -9.53 -17.03 6.01
N ILE A 129 -8.67 -16.90 7.02
CA ILE A 129 -7.26 -16.52 6.84
C ILE A 129 -6.52 -17.63 6.09
N GLU A 130 -6.68 -18.89 6.50
CA GLU A 130 -6.07 -20.03 5.83
C GLU A 130 -6.50 -20.11 4.36
N MET A 131 -7.78 -19.88 4.08
CA MET A 131 -8.32 -19.84 2.73
C MET A 131 -7.65 -18.73 1.90
N LEU A 132 -7.55 -17.50 2.40
CA LEU A 132 -6.83 -16.42 1.71
C LEU A 132 -5.37 -16.77 1.43
N LEU A 133 -4.68 -17.38 2.40
CA LEU A 133 -3.30 -17.83 2.24
C LEU A 133 -3.19 -18.89 1.12
N ARG A 134 -4.05 -19.90 1.13
CA ARG A 134 -4.14 -20.93 0.08
C ARG A 134 -4.51 -20.37 -1.30
N ALA A 135 -5.30 -19.29 -1.34
CA ALA A 135 -5.61 -18.55 -2.56
C ALA A 135 -4.40 -17.79 -3.12
N GLY A 136 -3.30 -17.71 -2.37
CA GLY A 136 -2.10 -16.95 -2.74
C GLY A 136 -2.22 -15.46 -2.45
N TYR A 137 -3.17 -15.02 -1.60
CA TYR A 137 -3.28 -13.62 -1.24
C TYR A 137 -2.11 -13.20 -0.34
N ASN A 138 -1.35 -12.21 -0.80
CA ASN A 138 -0.17 -11.70 -0.12
C ASN A 138 -0.35 -10.22 0.18
N ILE A 139 -0.51 -9.88 1.46
CA ILE A 139 -0.67 -8.49 1.89
C ILE A 139 0.58 -7.64 1.58
N ASN A 140 1.75 -8.27 1.49
CA ASN A 140 3.01 -7.62 1.17
C ASN A 140 3.27 -7.53 -0.35
N ARG A 141 2.33 -7.96 -1.20
CA ARG A 141 2.44 -7.82 -2.65
C ARG A 141 2.49 -6.35 -3.04
N GLY A 142 3.34 -6.02 -4.00
CA GLY A 142 3.63 -4.63 -4.38
C GLY A 142 2.41 -3.85 -4.86
N VAL A 143 1.38 -4.52 -5.40
CA VAL A 143 0.08 -3.90 -5.75
C VAL A 143 -0.64 -3.29 -4.55
N ASN A 144 -0.36 -3.78 -3.35
CA ASN A 144 -0.91 -3.28 -2.09
C ASN A 144 -0.01 -2.22 -1.42
N ILE A 145 1.03 -1.73 -2.10
CA ILE A 145 2.02 -0.82 -1.51
C ILE A 145 2.05 0.51 -2.26
N ILE A 146 2.13 1.60 -1.50
CA ILE A 146 2.33 2.97 -1.99
C ILE A 146 3.53 3.61 -1.29
N ILE A 147 4.27 4.47 -1.99
CA ILE A 147 5.32 5.31 -1.37
C ILE A 147 4.70 6.67 -1.06
N LEU A 148 4.69 7.07 0.21
CA LEU A 148 4.17 8.36 0.64
C LEU A 148 5.26 9.23 1.28
N PRO A 149 5.27 10.54 1.01
CA PRO A 149 6.01 11.52 1.79
C PRO A 149 5.64 11.48 3.27
N THR A 150 6.61 11.66 4.17
CA THR A 150 6.38 11.71 5.63
C THR A 150 6.31 13.14 6.15
N ASN A 151 6.54 14.14 5.30
CA ASN A 151 6.37 15.55 5.62
C ASN A 151 5.62 16.28 4.50
N GLN A 152 5.05 17.43 4.87
CA GLN A 152 4.23 18.23 3.95
C GLN A 152 5.03 18.79 2.77
N ARG A 153 6.27 19.25 3.02
CA ARG A 153 7.15 19.82 2.00
C ARG A 153 7.33 18.89 0.81
N ASP A 154 7.68 17.63 1.08
CA ASP A 154 7.88 16.62 0.05
C ASP A 154 6.54 16.18 -0.57
N GLY A 155 5.45 16.18 0.21
CA GLY A 155 4.08 16.03 -0.30
C GLY A 155 3.69 17.09 -1.33
N TYR A 156 4.03 18.35 -1.07
CA TYR A 156 3.83 19.45 -2.02
C TYR A 156 4.68 19.30 -3.29
N ALA A 157 5.96 18.96 -3.14
CA ALA A 157 6.85 18.77 -4.29
C ALA A 157 6.34 17.65 -5.22
N MET A 158 5.95 16.51 -4.62
CA MET A 158 5.54 15.29 -5.34
C MET A 158 4.07 15.26 -5.75
N ARG A 159 3.25 16.22 -5.28
CA ARG A 159 1.78 16.20 -5.45
C ARG A 159 1.14 14.92 -4.89
N LEU A 160 1.62 14.51 -3.73
CA LEU A 160 1.16 13.32 -3.01
C LEU A 160 0.65 13.72 -1.62
N PRO A 161 -0.24 12.90 -1.03
CA PRO A 161 -0.60 13.12 0.35
C PRO A 161 0.56 12.74 1.27
N CYS A 162 0.58 13.33 2.46
CA CYS A 162 1.54 12.99 3.50
C CYS A 162 1.02 11.77 4.29
N HIS A 163 1.89 10.81 4.55
CA HIS A 163 1.65 9.75 5.51
C HIS A 163 1.38 10.35 6.90
N CYS A 164 0.42 9.78 7.63
CA CYS A 164 0.05 10.26 8.95
C CYS A 164 -0.29 9.10 9.89
N GLY A 165 0.72 8.57 10.58
CA GLY A 165 0.56 7.68 11.73
C GLY A 165 -0.70 6.79 11.73
N ALA A 166 -1.53 6.88 12.78
CA ALA A 166 -2.76 6.10 12.91
C ALA A 166 -3.87 6.62 11.97
N HIS A 167 -4.58 5.71 11.29
CA HIS A 167 -5.48 6.01 10.18
C HIS A 167 -6.96 5.71 10.45
N THR A 168 -7.61 6.35 11.43
CA THR A 168 -8.96 5.94 11.88
C THR A 168 -10.07 6.01 10.83
N SER A 169 -10.15 7.09 10.04
CA SER A 169 -11.17 7.25 8.98
C SER A 169 -10.92 6.31 7.79
N TYR A 170 -9.66 6.20 7.38
CA TYR A 170 -9.26 5.29 6.32
C TYR A 170 -9.47 3.83 6.73
N ASN A 171 -9.14 3.46 7.96
CA ASN A 171 -9.39 2.13 8.50
C ASN A 171 -10.87 1.77 8.40
N ARG A 172 -11.81 2.69 8.67
CA ARG A 172 -13.25 2.42 8.51
C ARG A 172 -13.62 2.11 7.05
N HIS A 173 -13.11 2.89 6.10
CA HIS A 173 -13.32 2.63 4.67
C HIS A 173 -12.78 1.24 4.29
N VAL A 174 -11.59 0.90 4.79
CA VAL A 174 -10.97 -0.40 4.55
C VAL A 174 -11.73 -1.54 5.23
N SER A 175 -12.25 -1.34 6.44
CA SER A 175 -13.06 -2.35 7.12
C SER A 175 -14.30 -2.71 6.33
N GLN A 176 -14.88 -1.80 5.53
CA GLN A 176 -16.04 -2.13 4.68
C GLN A 176 -15.67 -3.15 3.59
N ILE A 177 -14.52 -2.99 2.92
CA ILE A 177 -14.06 -3.96 1.91
C ILE A 177 -13.64 -5.28 2.56
N VAL A 178 -12.93 -5.23 3.69
CA VAL A 178 -12.53 -6.44 4.45
C VAL A 178 -13.76 -7.19 4.93
N ASN A 179 -14.75 -6.52 5.53
CA ASN A 179 -15.98 -7.15 6.00
C ASN A 179 -16.79 -7.78 4.86
N LYS A 180 -16.79 -7.16 3.67
CA LYS A 180 -17.42 -7.74 2.48
C LYS A 180 -16.72 -9.05 2.08
N VAL A 181 -15.39 -9.05 2.04
CA VAL A 181 -14.58 -10.23 1.72
C VAL A 181 -14.72 -11.31 2.80
N ALA A 182 -14.64 -10.93 4.07
CA ALA A 182 -14.84 -11.80 5.22
C ALA A 182 -16.18 -12.53 5.11
N ARG A 183 -17.30 -11.82 4.94
CA ARG A 183 -18.62 -12.46 4.78
C ARG A 183 -18.67 -13.50 3.66
N ARG A 184 -17.97 -13.27 2.54
CA ARG A 184 -17.90 -14.24 1.43
C ARG A 184 -17.07 -15.47 1.82
N LEU A 185 -15.94 -15.27 2.50
CA LEU A 185 -15.11 -16.35 3.02
C LEU A 185 -15.85 -17.17 4.08
N LEU A 186 -16.59 -16.52 4.98
CA LEU A 186 -17.34 -17.17 6.06
C LEU A 186 -18.52 -17.99 5.54
N LYS A 187 -19.27 -17.47 4.56
CA LYS A 187 -20.32 -18.23 3.90
C LYS A 187 -19.79 -19.54 3.30
N ALA A 188 -18.54 -19.53 2.86
CA ALA A 188 -17.89 -20.67 2.24
C ALA A 188 -17.15 -21.58 3.26
N ALA A 189 -16.87 -21.06 4.45
CA ALA A 189 -16.27 -21.81 5.57
C ALA A 189 -17.33 -22.44 6.51
N ASP A 190 -18.62 -22.25 6.23
CA ASP A 190 -19.73 -22.88 6.94
C ASP A 190 -19.64 -24.41 6.80
N PRO A 191 -19.61 -25.18 7.91
CA PRO A 191 -19.50 -26.65 7.86
C PRO A 191 -20.67 -27.34 7.13
N GLU A 192 -21.83 -26.70 7.02
CA GLU A 192 -22.97 -27.17 6.22
C GLU A 192 -22.99 -26.57 4.80
N GLY A 193 -22.06 -25.66 4.49
CA GLY A 193 -21.92 -25.01 3.20
C GLY A 193 -21.01 -25.76 2.24
N GLU A 194 -21.19 -25.55 0.94
CA GLU A 194 -20.19 -25.95 -0.04
C GLU A 194 -18.90 -25.13 0.21
N HIS A 195 -17.79 -25.84 0.45
CA HIS A 195 -16.47 -25.22 0.47
C HIS A 195 -16.23 -24.48 -0.85
N PRO A 196 -15.65 -23.26 -0.83
CA PRO A 196 -15.48 -22.51 -2.06
C PRO A 196 -14.48 -23.22 -2.95
N THR A 197 -14.80 -23.20 -4.22
CA THR A 197 -13.91 -23.67 -5.28
C THR A 197 -12.61 -22.86 -5.29
N HIS A 198 -11.54 -23.45 -5.83
CA HIS A 198 -10.30 -22.72 -6.10
C HIS A 198 -10.51 -21.47 -6.97
N ALA A 199 -11.52 -21.48 -7.84
CA ALA A 199 -11.88 -20.33 -8.69
C ALA A 199 -12.46 -19.18 -7.87
N GLU A 200 -13.36 -19.46 -6.93
CA GLU A 200 -13.93 -18.44 -6.04
C GLU A 200 -12.88 -17.82 -5.13
N MET A 201 -11.99 -18.66 -4.59
CA MET A 201 -10.88 -18.23 -3.76
C MET A 201 -9.92 -17.31 -4.51
N ARG A 202 -9.61 -17.65 -5.78
CA ARG A 202 -8.84 -16.77 -6.68
C ARG A 202 -9.58 -15.46 -6.94
N GLY A 203 -10.89 -15.49 -7.15
CA GLY A 203 -11.71 -14.30 -7.33
C GLY A 203 -11.68 -13.35 -6.13
N ILE A 204 -11.61 -13.87 -4.90
CA ILE A 204 -11.48 -13.05 -3.68
C ILE A 204 -10.10 -12.36 -3.63
N LYS A 205 -9.02 -13.10 -3.89
CA LYS A 205 -7.67 -12.53 -4.01
C LYS A 205 -7.67 -11.41 -5.06
N ASP A 206 -8.22 -11.67 -6.23
CA ASP A 206 -8.20 -10.71 -7.34
C ASP A 206 -9.06 -9.47 -7.03
N GLU A 207 -10.15 -9.60 -6.27
CA GLU A 207 -10.95 -8.46 -5.77
C GLU A 207 -10.12 -7.55 -4.85
N LEU A 208 -9.40 -8.13 -3.86
CA LEU A 208 -8.55 -7.36 -2.94
C LEU A 208 -7.41 -6.64 -3.66
N GLU A 209 -6.77 -7.31 -4.62
CA GLU A 209 -5.67 -6.72 -5.41
C GLU A 209 -6.18 -5.63 -6.36
N THR A 210 -7.34 -5.86 -7.01
CA THR A 210 -8.00 -4.86 -7.86
C THR A 210 -8.41 -3.64 -7.05
N TRP A 211 -8.95 -3.85 -5.84
CA TRP A 211 -9.28 -2.75 -4.93
C TRP A 211 -8.03 -1.96 -4.56
N SER A 212 -6.93 -2.64 -4.19
CA SER A 212 -5.66 -1.99 -3.82
C SER A 212 -5.08 -1.16 -4.99
N ALA A 213 -5.11 -1.70 -6.20
CA ALA A 213 -4.65 -0.99 -7.41
C ALA A 213 -5.51 0.24 -7.72
N ARG A 214 -6.84 0.14 -7.56
CA ARG A 214 -7.75 1.29 -7.72
C ARG A 214 -7.50 2.33 -6.64
N GLU A 215 -7.37 1.91 -5.39
CA GLU A 215 -7.21 2.79 -4.24
C GLU A 215 -5.88 3.54 -4.30
N PHE A 216 -4.81 2.91 -4.81
CA PHE A 216 -3.55 3.60 -5.15
C PHE A 216 -3.81 4.87 -5.99
N LEU A 217 -4.60 4.73 -7.07
CA LEU A 217 -4.90 5.84 -7.98
C LEU A 217 -5.81 6.89 -7.32
N VAL A 218 -6.75 6.47 -6.47
CA VAL A 218 -7.60 7.38 -5.68
C VAL A 218 -6.76 8.23 -4.73
N ILE A 219 -5.81 7.61 -4.02
CA ILE A 219 -4.90 8.29 -3.09
C ILE A 219 -4.02 9.29 -3.85
N VAL A 220 -3.44 8.89 -4.99
CA VAL A 220 -2.64 9.78 -5.84
C VAL A 220 -3.47 10.94 -6.38
N ALA A 221 -4.68 10.68 -6.89
CA ALA A 221 -5.56 11.72 -7.40
C ALA A 221 -5.96 12.72 -6.32
N TRP A 222 -6.22 12.24 -5.09
CA TRP A 222 -6.49 13.10 -3.96
C TRP A 222 -5.27 13.97 -3.60
N GLY A 223 -4.07 13.38 -3.53
CA GLY A 223 -2.83 14.13 -3.30
C GLY A 223 -2.53 15.18 -4.36
N ARG A 224 -3.00 15.00 -5.60
CA ARG A 224 -2.84 16.01 -6.65
C ARG A 224 -3.70 17.25 -6.42
N ASN A 225 -4.83 17.10 -5.73
CA ASN A 225 -5.75 18.17 -5.36
C ASN A 225 -5.43 18.76 -3.97
N TYR A 226 -4.85 17.94 -3.10
CA TYR A 226 -4.56 18.26 -1.70
C TYR A 226 -3.12 17.87 -1.34
N PRO A 227 -2.12 18.43 -2.05
CA PRO A 227 -0.74 17.98 -1.90
C PRO A 227 -0.20 18.30 -0.50
N GLY A 228 0.54 17.38 0.10
CA GLY A 228 1.05 17.53 1.46
C GLY A 228 0.01 17.39 2.59
N MET A 229 -1.30 17.33 2.29
CA MET A 229 -2.32 17.06 3.30
C MET A 229 -2.21 15.62 3.82
N LYS A 230 -2.57 15.41 5.08
CA LYS A 230 -2.54 14.09 5.71
C LYS A 230 -3.69 13.25 5.18
N ILE A 231 -3.44 11.99 4.82
CA ILE A 231 -4.49 11.12 4.24
C ILE A 231 -5.76 10.99 5.12
N ASN A 232 -5.65 11.16 6.44
CA ASN A 232 -6.81 11.15 7.35
C ASN A 232 -7.74 12.36 7.22
N GLU A 233 -7.25 13.46 6.65
CA GLU A 233 -8.06 14.67 6.41
C GLU A 233 -9.01 14.47 5.22
N LYS A 234 -8.83 13.39 4.46
CA LYS A 234 -9.75 12.93 3.43
C LYS A 234 -11.04 12.41 4.07
N LYS A 235 -12.18 13.02 3.71
CA LYS A 235 -13.49 12.54 4.16
C LYS A 235 -13.84 11.21 3.47
N GLU A 236 -14.58 10.34 4.16
CA GLU A 236 -15.01 9.02 3.65
C GLU A 236 -15.68 9.11 2.26
N THR A 237 -16.46 10.17 2.02
CA THR A 237 -17.15 10.42 0.74
C THR A 237 -16.21 10.65 -0.45
N GLN A 238 -14.94 10.98 -0.19
CA GLN A 238 -13.94 11.23 -1.23
C GLN A 238 -13.21 9.95 -1.68
N PHE A 239 -13.47 8.79 -1.07
CA PHE A 239 -12.90 7.48 -1.46
C PHE A 239 -13.67 6.77 -2.57
N ALA A 240 -14.85 7.26 -2.94
CA ALA A 240 -15.79 6.49 -3.75
C ALA A 240 -15.60 6.58 -5.28
N VAL A 241 -14.84 7.55 -5.83
CA VAL A 241 -14.85 7.79 -7.28
C VAL A 241 -13.42 7.95 -7.83
N PRO A 242 -12.92 7.00 -8.64
CA PRO A 242 -11.69 7.23 -9.40
C PRO A 242 -11.93 8.39 -10.37
N PRO A 243 -10.94 9.26 -10.60
CA PRO A 243 -11.05 10.24 -11.67
C PRO A 243 -11.33 9.51 -12.99
N ARG A 244 -12.28 10.00 -13.78
CA ARG A 244 -12.45 9.52 -15.16
C ARG A 244 -11.13 9.83 -15.88
N CYS A 245 -10.47 8.78 -16.36
CA CYS A 245 -9.32 8.88 -17.25
C CYS A 245 -9.73 9.60 -18.53
#